data_AF-A0A962M1P6-F1
#
_entry.id   AF-A0A962M1P6-F1
#
_cell.length_a   1.000
_cell.length_b   1.000
_cell.length_c   1.000
_cell.angle_alpha   90.00
_cell.angle_beta   90.00
_cell.angle_gamma   90.00
#
_symmetry.space_group_name_H-M   'P 1'
#
loop_
_entity.id
_entity.type
_entity.pdbx_description
1 polymer ?
#
loop_
_entity_poly.entity_id
_entity_poly.type
_entity_poly.pdbx_seq_one_letter_code
_entity_poly.pdbx_strand_id
1 'polypeptide(L)' 'IMGANYDSAIMAGGHCGFGLGATPTAVANMEAITRRYGASPQAFLVVPLMGAFFIDFLNALVIQGYLALPVFGF' A
#
# COMPACT_ATOMS: atom_id res chain seq x y z
N ILE A 1 -12.41 -11.67 6.28
CA ILE A 1 -11.70 -10.54 6.95
C ILE A 1 -11.66 -9.30 6.05
N MET A 2 -11.32 -9.40 4.75
CA MET A 2 -11.18 -8.22 3.87
C MET A 2 -12.48 -7.55 3.38
N GLY A 3 -13.66 -7.86 3.92
CA GLY A 3 -14.91 -7.16 3.52
C GLY A 3 -15.72 -7.77 2.36
N ALA A 4 -15.28 -8.91 1.81
CA ALA A 4 -16.04 -9.78 0.89
C ALA A 4 -16.57 -9.11 -0.41
N ASN A 5 -15.97 -8.00 -0.83
CA ASN A 5 -16.36 -7.24 -2.02
C ASN A 5 -15.29 -7.31 -3.11
N TYR A 6 -15.65 -7.02 -4.36
CA TYR A 6 -14.72 -7.05 -5.49
C TYR A 6 -13.50 -6.12 -5.29
N ASP A 7 -13.74 -4.89 -4.82
CA ASP A 7 -12.65 -3.93 -4.54
C ASP A 7 -11.67 -4.48 -3.51
N SER A 8 -12.19 -5.17 -2.48
CA SER A 8 -11.34 -5.80 -1.47
C SER A 8 -10.54 -6.99 -1.98
N ALA A 9 -11.09 -7.75 -2.94
CA ALA A 9 -10.37 -8.82 -3.61
C ALA A 9 -9.19 -8.27 -4.44
N ILE A 10 -9.41 -7.13 -5.12
CA ILE A 10 -8.35 -6.43 -5.85
C ILE A 10 -7.32 -5.84 -4.89
N MET A 11 -7.74 -5.21 -3.79
CA MET A 11 -6.83 -4.71 -2.76
C MET A 11 -5.99 -5.82 -2.15
N ALA A 12 -6.55 -7.01 -1.93
CA ALA A 12 -5.80 -8.19 -1.49
C ALA A 12 -4.78 -8.65 -2.53
N GLY A 13 -5.15 -8.68 -3.81
CA GLY A 13 -4.22 -8.96 -4.92
C GLY A 13 -3.10 -7.91 -5.01
N GLY A 14 -3.45 -6.64 -4.85
CA GLY A 14 -2.50 -5.52 -4.76
C GLY A 14 -1.56 -5.67 -3.57
N HIS A 15 -2.06 -6.04 -2.40
CA HIS A 15 -1.24 -6.30 -1.22
C HIS A 15 -0.23 -7.43 -1.44
N CYS A 16 -0.66 -8.55 -2.04
CA CYS A 16 0.25 -9.62 -2.43
C CYS A 16 1.30 -9.12 -3.45
N GLY A 17 0.89 -8.31 -4.42
CA GLY A 17 1.81 -7.72 -5.40
C GLY A 17 2.81 -6.74 -4.77
N PHE A 18 2.37 -5.95 -3.79
CA PHE A 18 3.22 -5.06 -3.01
C PHE A 18 4.25 -5.86 -2.22
N GLY A 19 3.83 -6.94 -1.54
CA GLY A 19 4.72 -7.80 -0.75
C GLY A 19 5.82 -8.51 -1.57
N LEU A 20 5.61 -8.69 -2.88
CA LEU A 20 6.62 -9.22 -3.79
C LEU A 20 7.66 -8.18 -4.24
N GLY A 21 7.43 -6.89 -3.96
CA GLY A 21 8.31 -5.82 -4.42
C GLY A 21 7.93 -4.46 -3.86
N ALA A 22 7.24 -3.66 -4.66
CA ALA A 22 6.91 -2.28 -4.34
C ALA A 22 5.53 -1.88 -4.91
N THR A 23 5.15 -0.61 -4.79
CA THR A 23 3.90 -0.06 -5.37
C THR A 23 3.67 -0.43 -6.84
N PRO A 24 4.65 -0.41 -7.78
CA PRO A 24 4.40 -0.82 -9.16
C PRO A 24 4.03 -2.31 -9.32
N THR A 25 4.57 -3.21 -8.48
CA THR A 25 4.21 -4.64 -8.53
C THR A 25 2.82 -4.88 -7.96
N ALA A 26 2.39 -4.07 -6.97
CA ALA A 26 1.02 -4.04 -6.49
C ALA A 26 0.03 -3.67 -7.61
N VAL A 27 0.31 -2.57 -8.32
CA VAL A 27 -0.51 -2.09 -9.43
C VAL A 27 -0.56 -3.12 -10.57
N ALA A 28 0.58 -3.73 -10.92
CA ALA A 28 0.61 -4.79 -11.94
C ALA A 28 -0.26 -6.00 -11.58
N ASN A 29 -0.28 -6.40 -10.30
CA ASN A 29 -1.11 -7.52 -9.86
C ASN A 29 -2.61 -7.16 -9.84
N MET A 30 -2.93 -5.93 -9.46
CA MET A 30 -4.30 -5.41 -9.54
C MET A 30 -4.77 -5.30 -10.99
N GLU A 31 -3.90 -4.90 -11.91
CA GLU A 31 -4.17 -4.88 -13.35
C GLU A 31 -4.45 -6.28 -13.90
N ALA A 32 -3.70 -7.29 -13.46
CA ALA A 32 -3.93 -8.67 -13.90
C ALA A 32 -5.35 -9.15 -13.55
N ILE A 33 -5.88 -8.74 -12.38
CA ILE A 33 -7.23 -9.06 -11.95
C ILE A 33 -8.26 -8.20 -12.71
N THR A 34 -8.07 -6.88 -12.77
CA THR A 34 -9.04 -5.98 -13.42
C THR A 34 -9.17 -6.20 -14.92
N ARG A 35 -8.11 -6.66 -15.59
CA ARG A 35 -8.17 -7.07 -17.02
C ARG A 35 -9.15 -8.21 -17.28
N ARG A 36 -9.40 -9.07 -16.28
CA ARG A 36 -10.28 -10.23 -16.42
C ARG A 36 -11.68 -10.02 -15.83
N TYR A 37 -11.80 -9.21 -14.78
CA TYR A 37 -13.05 -9.08 -14.00
C TYR A 37 -13.64 -7.66 -13.97
N GLY A 38 -13.00 -6.69 -14.63
CA GLY A 38 -13.49 -5.31 -14.72
C GLY A 38 -12.71 -4.33 -13.83
N ALA A 39 -12.84 -3.03 -14.08
CA ALA A 39 -12.08 -2.01 -13.37
C ALA A 39 -12.54 -1.83 -11.91
N SER A 40 -11.61 -1.45 -11.03
CA SER A 40 -11.91 -1.01 -9.66
C SER A 40 -11.17 0.30 -9.36
N PRO A 41 -11.83 1.45 -9.57
CA PRO A 41 -11.23 2.76 -9.29
C PRO A 41 -10.88 2.94 -7.81
N GLN A 42 -11.69 2.39 -6.90
CA GLN A 42 -11.43 2.52 -5.46
C GLN A 42 -10.15 1.80 -5.05
N ALA A 43 -9.92 0.57 -5.51
CA ALA A 43 -8.70 -0.15 -5.19
C ALA A 43 -7.47 0.56 -5.76
N PHE A 44 -7.55 1.02 -7.01
CA PHE A 44 -6.46 1.74 -7.69
C PHE A 44 -6.14 3.11 -7.08
N LEU A 45 -7.07 3.73 -6.35
CA LEU A 45 -6.79 4.96 -5.59
C LEU A 45 -6.16 4.64 -4.23
N VAL A 46 -6.74 3.69 -3.49
CA VAL A 46 -6.37 3.43 -2.09
C VAL A 46 -4.99 2.77 -1.98
N VAL A 47 -4.67 1.79 -2.83
CA VAL A 47 -3.42 1.03 -2.72
C VAL A 47 -2.18 1.91 -2.94
N PRO A 48 -2.11 2.76 -3.99
CA PRO A 48 -0.99 3.68 -4.15
C PRO A 48 -0.93 4.76 -3.07
N LEU A 49 -2.08 5.25 -2.60
CA LEU A 49 -2.12 6.24 -1.52
C LEU A 49 -1.48 5.67 -0.23
N MET A 50 -1.78 4.41 0.10
CA MET A 50 -1.12 3.70 1.21
C MET A 50 0.37 3.47 0.94
N GLY A 51 0.73 2.97 -0.25
CA GLY A 51 2.09 2.55 -0.58
C GLY A 51 3.07 3.67 -0.92
N ALA A 52 2.61 4.89 -1.19
CA ALA A 52 3.46 6.03 -1.50
C ALA A 52 3.30 7.16 -0.47
N PHE A 53 2.08 7.64 -0.26
CA PHE A 53 1.87 8.86 0.52
C PHE A 53 1.89 8.62 2.04
N PHE A 54 1.15 7.62 2.53
CA PHE A 54 1.10 7.38 3.99
C PHE A 54 2.40 6.81 4.55
N ILE A 55 3.15 6.06 3.74
CA ILE A 55 4.48 5.58 4.13
C ILE A 55 5.42 6.76 4.40
N ASP A 56 5.35 7.85 3.64
CA ASP A 56 6.19 9.03 3.88
C ASP A 56 5.89 9.69 5.23
N PHE A 57 4.61 9.80 5.61
CA PHE A 57 4.23 10.32 6.93
C PHE A 57 4.75 9.45 8.07
N LEU A 58 4.56 8.13 7.97
CA LEU A 58 5.05 7.19 8.97
C LEU A 58 6.57 7.24 9.06
N ASN A 59 7.26 7.32 7.92
CA ASN A 59 8.71 7.45 7.89
C ASN A 59 9.18 8.73 8.59
N ALA A 60 8.58 9.88 8.28
CA ALA A 60 8.89 11.14 8.94
C ALA A 60 8.66 11.07 10.47
N LEU A 61 7.53 10.51 10.90
CA LEU A 61 7.20 10.34 12.32
C LEU A 61 8.18 9.40 13.03
N VAL A 62 8.52 8.27 12.40
CA VAL A 62 9.47 7.29 12.94
C VAL A 62 10.85 7.92 13.08
N ILE A 63 11.36 8.59 12.05
CA ILE A 63 12.66 9.28 12.09
C ILE A 63 12.66 10.36 13.19
N GLN A 64 11.64 11.21 13.25
CA GLN A 64 11.53 12.23 14.29
C GLN A 64 11.46 11.61 15.70
N GLY A 65 10.73 10.51 15.86
CA GLY A 65 10.65 9.76 17.11
C GLY A 65 12.01 9.16 17.53
N TYR A 66 12.75 8.58 16.58
CA TYR A 66 14.10 8.06 16.82
C TYR A 66 15.10 9.17 17.17
N LEU A 67 15.02 10.34 16.52
CA LEU A 67 15.86 11.49 16.85
C LEU A 67 15.52 12.11 18.22
N ALA A 68 14.27 12.01 18.66
CA ALA A 68 13.84 12.48 19.98
C ALA A 68 14.22 11.52 21.13
N LEU A 69 14.65 10.29 20.83
CA LEU A 69 15.06 9.32 21.83
C LEU A 69 16.46 9.66 22.38
N PRO A 70 16.63 9.76 23.71
CA PRO A 70 17.89 10.17 24.34
C PRO A 70 19.06 9.19 24.16
N VAL A 71 18.84 8.04 23.51
CA VAL A 71 19.88 7.05 23.16
C VAL A 71 20.71 7.47 21.94
N PHE A 72 20.16 8.31 21.07
CA PHE A 72 20.85 8.83 19.87
C PHE A 72 21.11 10.34 19.93
N GLY A 73 20.86 10.97 21.10
CA GLY A 73 21.08 12.39 21.32
C GLY A 73 22.55 12.72 21.57
N PHE A 74 22.99 13.82 20.96
CA PHE A 74 23.98 14.72 21.56
C PHE A 74 23.43 15.31 22.86
#